data_AF-A0A0L8GU96-F1
#
_entry.id   AF-A0A0L8GU96-F1
#
_cell.length_a   1.000
_cell.length_b   1.000
_cell.length_c   1.000
_cell.angle_alpha   90.00
_cell.angle_beta   90.00
_cell.angle_gamma   90.00
#
_symmetry.space_group_name_H-M   'P 1'
#
loop_
_entity.id
_entity.type
_entity.pdbx_description
1 polymer ?
#
loop_
_entity_poly.entity_id
_entity_poly.type
_entity_poly.pdbx_seq_one_letter_code
_entity_poly.pdbx_strand_id
1 'polypeptide(L)'
;MADDDDDDDGDGDGDDDDDDDDDDDDDDGGGGDDDEIGRSKAWYGSDRDYTYYELLTRVSDIIREKNPNMVAGKKKWFVMKLPQVLRISTKKTSFANFSEICRSLYKEPKHVLASLLADLGTVVQSMSPETLLQKNTRLFLQCETCGPCCSVTSIKSGFQAVTSKRAAI
;
A
#
# COMPACT_ATOMS: atom_id res chain seq x y z
N MET A 1 -34.60 24.36 -45.77
CA MET A 1 -35.77 23.58 -46.19
C MET A 1 -35.63 22.21 -45.53
N ALA A 2 -36.17 21.96 -44.35
CA ALA A 2 -37.30 22.60 -43.66
C ALA A 2 -36.99 22.86 -42.17
N ASP A 3 -37.53 23.97 -41.70
CA ASP A 3 -37.90 24.26 -40.31
C ASP A 3 -39.26 23.57 -40.01
N ASP A 4 -39.90 23.91 -38.88
CA ASP A 4 -41.18 23.42 -38.30
C ASP A 4 -40.96 22.33 -37.21
N ASP A 5 -40.90 22.59 -35.89
CA ASP A 5 -41.75 23.33 -34.91
C ASP A 5 -42.56 22.36 -34.00
N ASP A 6 -42.82 22.84 -32.77
CA ASP A 6 -43.84 22.45 -31.77
C ASP A 6 -43.51 21.43 -30.64
N ASP A 7 -43.07 22.02 -29.51
CA ASP A 7 -43.62 21.98 -28.13
C ASP A 7 -44.47 20.79 -27.63
N ASP A 8 -44.08 20.25 -26.45
CA ASP A 8 -45.04 19.77 -25.43
C ASP A 8 -44.43 19.94 -24.03
N ASP A 9 -44.96 20.93 -23.30
CA ASP A 9 -44.74 21.18 -21.87
C ASP A 9 -45.55 20.17 -21.04
N GLY A 10 -44.94 19.61 -19.99
CA GLY A 10 -45.63 18.73 -19.05
C GLY A 10 -44.95 18.69 -17.68
N ASP A 11 -45.33 19.65 -16.83
CA ASP A 11 -45.04 19.72 -15.40
C ASP A 11 -45.46 18.44 -14.66
N GLY A 12 -44.68 18.09 -13.63
CA GLY A 12 -44.98 17.02 -12.70
C GLY A 12 -44.19 17.20 -11.41
N ASP A 13 -44.56 18.22 -10.63
CA ASP A 13 -44.23 18.34 -9.21
C ASP A 13 -44.74 17.09 -8.48
N GLY A 14 -43.82 16.39 -7.82
CA GLY A 14 -44.10 15.31 -6.88
C GLY A 14 -43.33 15.60 -5.60
N ASP A 15 -43.88 16.51 -4.80
CA ASP A 15 -43.59 16.62 -3.37
C ASP A 15 -44.16 15.35 -2.71
N ASP A 16 -43.30 14.39 -2.38
CA ASP A 16 -43.67 13.30 -1.47
C ASP A 16 -43.16 13.69 -0.08
N ASP A 17 -44.13 13.89 0.80
CA ASP A 17 -44.04 14.47 2.14
C ASP A 17 -43.05 13.76 3.07
N ASP A 18 -42.36 14.58 3.86
CA ASP A 18 -41.59 14.22 5.04
C ASP A 18 -42.53 13.64 6.13
N ASP A 19 -42.50 12.32 6.34
CA ASP A 19 -43.02 11.69 7.58
C ASP A 19 -41.86 11.55 8.58
N ASP A 20 -41.58 12.65 9.28
CA ASP A 20 -40.82 12.67 10.55
C ASP A 20 -41.71 12.10 11.68
N ASP A 21 -41.71 10.77 11.85
CA ASP A 21 -42.19 10.14 13.09
C ASP A 21 -41.04 10.11 14.13
N ASP A 22 -40.84 11.25 14.80
CA ASP A 22 -40.10 11.38 16.05
C ASP A 22 -40.89 10.73 17.20
N ASP A 23 -40.78 9.40 17.35
CA ASP A 23 -41.15 8.72 18.60
C ASP A 23 -39.94 8.74 19.57
N ASP A 24 -39.80 9.87 20.27
CA ASP A 24 -38.99 10.01 21.48
C ASP A 24 -39.64 9.22 22.64
N ASP A 25 -39.40 7.91 22.70
CA ASP A 25 -39.61 7.12 23.92
C ASP A 25 -38.38 7.24 24.84
N ASP A 26 -38.35 8.32 25.62
CA ASP A 26 -37.51 8.49 26.81
C ASP A 26 -37.96 7.50 27.91
N ASP A 27 -37.53 6.24 27.85
CA ASP A 27 -37.61 5.31 29.00
C ASP A 27 -36.40 5.50 29.91
N ASP A 28 -36.54 6.42 30.86
CA ASP A 28 -35.67 6.66 32.01
C ASP A 28 -35.72 5.46 32.99
N GLY A 29 -34.89 4.45 32.71
CA GLY A 29 -34.66 3.28 33.55
C GLY A 29 -33.24 3.25 34.12
N GLY A 30 -33.00 4.02 35.17
CA GLY A 30 -31.70 4.05 35.86
C GLY A 30 -31.31 2.75 36.59
N GLY A 31 -30.00 2.48 36.60
CA GLY A 31 -29.30 1.85 37.74
C GLY A 31 -28.81 0.41 37.56
N GLY A 32 -27.48 0.24 37.48
CA GLY A 32 -26.83 -1.06 37.58
C GLY A 32 -25.34 -1.03 37.28
N ASP A 33 -24.54 -0.38 38.13
CA ASP A 33 -23.10 -0.63 38.19
C ASP A 33 -22.86 -1.97 38.89
N ASP A 34 -22.56 -3.04 38.15
CA ASP A 34 -21.87 -4.22 38.70
C ASP A 34 -21.07 -5.01 37.64
N ASP A 35 -19.75 -4.83 37.71
CA ASP A 35 -18.72 -5.86 37.54
C ASP A 35 -18.96 -7.02 36.55
N GLU A 36 -18.56 -6.87 35.28
CA GLU A 36 -18.17 -8.06 34.49
C GLU A 36 -17.05 -7.78 33.46
N ILE A 37 -15.99 -7.09 33.89
CA ILE A 37 -14.65 -7.18 33.26
C ILE A 37 -14.09 -8.58 33.56
N GLY A 38 -14.70 -9.61 32.97
CA GLY A 38 -14.41 -11.01 33.28
C GLY A 38 -14.93 -12.02 32.27
N ARG A 39 -15.64 -11.59 31.23
CA ARG A 39 -16.24 -12.47 30.21
C ARG A 39 -15.40 -12.58 28.94
N SER A 40 -14.12 -12.22 29.01
CA SER A 40 -13.19 -12.39 27.89
C SER A 40 -12.97 -13.88 27.64
N LYS A 41 -13.50 -14.38 26.51
CA LYS A 41 -13.31 -15.73 25.92
C LYS A 41 -14.39 -16.79 26.21
N ALA A 42 -15.61 -16.40 26.60
CA ALA A 42 -16.73 -17.34 26.80
C ALA A 42 -17.33 -17.92 25.48
N TRP A 43 -16.97 -17.37 24.33
CA TRP A 43 -17.56 -17.68 23.01
C TRP A 43 -16.83 -18.76 22.20
N TYR A 44 -15.63 -19.19 22.64
CA TYR A 44 -14.79 -20.07 21.84
C TYR A 44 -15.27 -21.52 21.93
N GLY A 45 -15.98 -22.00 20.90
CA GLY A 45 -16.41 -23.40 20.78
C GLY A 45 -17.79 -23.73 21.36
N SER A 46 -18.65 -22.72 21.59
CA SER A 46 -20.06 -22.92 21.94
C SER A 46 -20.95 -22.73 20.72
N ASP A 47 -21.88 -23.66 20.51
CA ASP A 47 -22.89 -23.61 19.44
C ASP A 47 -24.13 -22.81 19.90
N ARG A 48 -23.90 -21.52 20.21
CA ARG A 48 -24.95 -20.59 20.65
C ARG A 48 -25.25 -19.59 19.54
N ASP A 49 -26.51 -19.18 19.45
CA ASP A 49 -26.92 -18.10 18.56
C ASP A 49 -26.39 -16.76 19.10
N TYR A 50 -25.55 -16.12 18.30
CA TYR A 50 -24.94 -14.84 18.61
C TYR A 50 -25.90 -13.69 18.32
N THR A 51 -25.84 -12.61 19.10
CA THR A 51 -26.63 -11.41 18.82
C THR A 51 -25.89 -10.47 17.87
N TYR A 52 -26.58 -9.77 16.97
CA TYR A 52 -25.95 -8.89 15.98
C TYR A 52 -24.95 -7.88 16.60
N TYR A 53 -25.36 -7.22 17.68
CA TYR A 53 -24.53 -6.23 18.40
C TYR A 53 -23.23 -6.82 18.97
N GLU A 54 -23.25 -8.09 19.36
CA GLU A 54 -22.10 -8.77 19.92
C GLU A 54 -21.08 -9.17 18.84
N LEU A 55 -21.54 -9.66 17.67
CA LEU A 55 -20.64 -9.85 16.53
C LEU A 55 -20.06 -8.51 16.07
N LEU A 56 -20.90 -7.46 16.02
CA LEU A 56 -20.48 -6.14 15.58
C LEU A 56 -19.41 -5.57 16.52
N THR A 57 -19.60 -5.68 17.83
CA THR A 57 -18.62 -5.28 18.84
C THR A 57 -17.31 -6.04 18.64
N ARG A 58 -17.38 -7.37 18.49
CA ARG A 58 -16.20 -8.21 18.25
C ARG A 58 -15.47 -7.87 16.95
N VAL A 59 -16.20 -7.65 15.85
CA VAL A 59 -15.62 -7.25 14.57
C VAL A 59 -14.99 -5.87 14.69
N SER A 60 -15.63 -4.93 15.37
CA SER A 60 -15.06 -3.61 15.63
C SER A 60 -13.78 -3.73 16.47
N ASP A 61 -13.75 -4.58 17.48
CA ASP A 61 -12.56 -4.86 18.30
C ASP A 61 -11.43 -5.48 17.47
N ILE A 62 -11.74 -6.46 16.63
CA ILE A 62 -10.76 -7.09 15.73
C ILE A 62 -10.23 -6.07 14.72
N ILE A 63 -11.10 -5.25 14.13
CA ILE A 63 -10.69 -4.18 13.22
C ILE A 63 -9.76 -3.21 13.94
N ARG A 64 -10.07 -2.87 15.20
CA ARG A 64 -9.27 -1.96 16.02
C ARG A 64 -7.91 -2.55 16.40
N GLU A 65 -7.88 -3.80 16.83
CA GLU A 65 -6.68 -4.53 17.23
C GLU A 65 -5.75 -4.82 16.04
N LYS A 66 -6.32 -5.23 14.90
CA LYS A 66 -5.55 -5.58 13.69
C LYS A 66 -5.16 -4.38 12.85
N ASN A 67 -5.86 -3.25 12.99
CA ASN A 67 -5.57 -2.03 12.24
C ASN A 67 -5.42 -0.83 13.20
N PRO A 68 -4.37 -0.82 14.05
CA PRO A 68 -4.16 0.23 15.06
C PRO A 68 -4.04 1.64 14.45
N ASN A 69 -3.80 1.74 13.15
CA ASN A 69 -3.70 3.00 12.42
C ASN A 69 -5.05 3.59 11.96
N MET A 70 -6.16 2.84 12.04
CA MET A 70 -7.49 3.28 11.59
C MET A 70 -8.41 3.76 12.73
N VAL A 71 -8.12 3.37 13.98
CA VAL A 71 -9.00 3.55 15.15
C VAL A 71 -9.04 4.99 15.69
N ALA A 72 -8.02 5.79 15.42
CA ALA A 72 -7.86 7.11 16.02
C ALA A 72 -8.68 8.23 15.33
N GLY A 73 -9.66 7.90 14.48
CA GLY A 73 -10.53 8.87 13.78
C GLY A 73 -9.83 9.79 12.77
N LYS A 74 -8.49 9.81 12.76
CA LYS A 74 -7.67 10.59 11.84
C LYS A 74 -7.16 9.64 10.77
N LYS A 75 -7.84 9.59 9.62
CA LYS A 75 -7.27 9.07 8.38
C LYS A 75 -6.03 9.92 8.10
N LYS A 76 -4.89 9.50 8.63
CA LYS A 76 -3.60 10.14 8.36
C LYS A 76 -3.38 9.99 6.87
N TRP A 77 -3.76 11.02 6.11
CA TRP A 77 -3.33 11.21 4.74
C TRP A 77 -1.82 11.09 4.78
N PHE A 78 -1.32 9.95 4.30
CA PHE A 78 0.11 9.74 4.25
C PHE A 78 0.60 10.66 3.14
N VAL A 79 1.10 11.84 3.52
CA VAL A 79 1.82 12.70 2.58
C VAL A 79 3.11 11.96 2.24
N MET A 80 3.07 11.16 1.19
CA MET A 80 4.28 10.56 0.65
C MET A 80 5.17 11.70 0.16
N LYS A 81 6.46 11.65 0.50
CA LYS A 81 7.44 12.53 -0.14
C LYS A 81 7.41 12.29 -1.65
N LEU A 82 7.45 13.37 -2.42
CA LEU A 82 7.42 13.30 -3.88
C LEU A 82 8.50 12.32 -4.40
N PRO A 83 8.14 11.37 -5.28
CA PRO A 83 9.10 10.48 -5.91
C PRO A 83 10.20 11.25 -6.64
N GLN A 84 11.45 11.02 -6.26
CA GLN A 84 12.62 11.61 -6.93
C GLN A 84 13.20 10.60 -7.92
N VAL A 85 13.00 10.87 -9.21
CA VAL A 85 13.44 10.02 -10.31
C VAL A 85 14.56 10.75 -11.06
N LEU A 86 15.75 10.15 -11.08
CA LEU A 86 16.95 10.74 -11.68
C LEU A 86 17.46 9.87 -12.81
N ARG A 87 17.92 10.47 -13.91
CA ARG A 87 18.53 9.73 -15.01
C ARG A 87 20.02 9.46 -14.72
N ILE A 88 20.41 8.18 -14.60
CA ILE A 88 21.82 7.77 -14.37
C ILE A 88 22.57 7.58 -15.70
N SER A 89 21.85 7.19 -16.77
CA SER A 89 22.45 6.93 -18.08
C SER A 89 21.48 7.26 -19.23
N THR A 90 21.87 7.04 -20.47
CA THR A 90 20.96 7.17 -21.64
C THR A 90 19.80 6.17 -21.61
N LYS A 91 20.00 5.01 -20.98
CA LYS A 91 19.00 3.93 -20.88
C LYS A 91 18.64 3.53 -19.46
N LYS A 92 19.14 4.25 -18.44
CA LYS A 92 18.95 3.89 -17.02
C LYS A 92 18.44 5.07 -16.21
N THR A 93 17.41 4.78 -15.41
CA THR A 93 16.75 5.71 -14.51
C THR A 93 16.83 5.17 -13.09
N SER A 94 17.09 6.05 -12.13
CA SER A 94 17.17 5.80 -10.69
C SER A 94 15.93 6.30 -9.99
N PHE A 95 15.51 5.59 -8.95
CA PHE A 95 14.56 6.09 -7.98
C PHE A 95 15.30 6.29 -6.65
N ALA A 96 15.63 7.55 -6.32
CA ALA A 96 16.43 7.87 -5.13
C ALA A 96 15.68 7.62 -3.81
N ASN A 97 14.41 8.05 -3.73
CA ASN A 97 13.61 7.99 -2.49
C ASN A 97 12.84 6.67 -2.30
N PHE A 98 13.21 5.61 -3.02
CA PHE A 98 12.44 4.36 -3.05
C PHE A 98 12.27 3.74 -1.65
N SER A 99 13.35 3.66 -0.87
CA SER A 99 13.29 3.07 0.48
C SER A 99 12.47 3.88 1.47
N GLU A 100 12.50 5.21 1.39
CA GLU A 100 11.68 6.08 2.24
C GLU A 100 10.19 5.94 1.92
N ILE A 101 9.87 5.81 0.63
CA ILE A 101 8.51 5.61 0.14
C ILE A 101 7.97 4.24 0.54
N CYS A 102 8.76 3.17 0.45
CA CYS A 102 8.35 1.84 0.90
C CYS A 102 8.00 1.83 2.41
N ARG A 103 8.81 2.49 3.23
CA ARG A 103 8.54 2.65 4.68
C ARG A 103 7.29 3.47 4.94
N SER A 104 7.07 4.53 4.16
CA SER A 104 5.88 5.37 4.23
C SER A 104 4.60 4.60 3.88
N LEU A 105 4.70 3.68 2.92
CA LEU A 105 3.60 2.80 2.50
C LEU A 105 3.37 1.60 3.44
N TYR A 106 4.24 1.38 4.45
CA TYR A 106 4.25 0.19 5.28
C TYR A 106 4.28 -1.13 4.46
N LYS A 107 5.00 -1.13 3.33
CA LYS A 107 5.15 -2.30 2.45
C LYS A 107 6.61 -2.71 2.35
N GLU A 108 6.87 -4.01 2.23
CA GLU A 108 8.22 -4.51 1.98
C GLU A 108 8.71 -4.01 0.60
N PRO A 109 9.99 -3.57 0.47
CA PRO A 109 10.53 -3.07 -0.79
C PRO A 109 10.36 -4.03 -1.96
N LYS A 110 10.39 -5.34 -1.71
CA LYS A 110 10.20 -6.37 -2.76
C LYS A 110 8.82 -6.29 -3.41
N HIS A 111 7.78 -6.06 -2.61
CA HIS A 111 6.40 -6.01 -3.12
C HIS A 111 6.17 -4.75 -3.94
N VAL A 112 6.61 -3.60 -3.44
CA VAL A 112 6.50 -2.32 -4.15
C VAL A 112 7.30 -2.36 -5.46
N LEU A 113 8.49 -2.95 -5.42
CA LEU A 113 9.33 -3.12 -6.60
C LEU A 113 8.62 -4.00 -7.64
N ALA A 114 8.05 -5.14 -7.24
CA ALA A 114 7.35 -6.04 -8.15
C ALA A 114 6.18 -5.36 -8.86
N SER A 115 5.36 -4.57 -8.16
CA SER A 115 4.27 -3.79 -8.76
C SER A 115 4.80 -2.75 -9.75
N LEU A 116 5.81 -1.98 -9.35
CA LEU A 116 6.41 -0.96 -10.22
C LEU A 116 6.99 -1.57 -11.51
N LEU A 117 7.59 -2.76 -11.41
CA LEU A 117 8.12 -3.48 -12.57
C LEU A 117 7.03 -4.02 -13.49
N ALA A 118 5.94 -4.53 -12.91
CA ALA A 118 4.80 -5.02 -13.67
C ALA A 118 4.14 -3.88 -14.47
N ASP A 119 3.98 -2.72 -13.85
CA ASP A 119 3.36 -1.55 -14.49
C ASP A 119 4.25 -0.94 -15.58
N LEU A 120 5.56 -0.87 -15.33
CA LEU A 120 6.51 -0.26 -16.27
C LEU A 120 7.01 -1.21 -17.36
N GLY A 121 6.84 -2.53 -17.20
CA GLY A 121 7.36 -3.53 -18.13
C GLY A 121 8.89 -3.49 -18.27
N THR A 122 9.60 -3.09 -17.21
CA THR A 122 11.06 -2.90 -17.24
C THR A 122 11.81 -3.94 -16.39
N VAL A 123 13.13 -4.00 -16.53
CA VAL A 123 14.01 -4.76 -15.65
C VAL A 123 14.77 -3.80 -14.74
N VAL A 124 14.79 -4.09 -13.45
CA VAL A 124 15.60 -3.34 -12.47
C VAL A 124 16.91 -4.05 -12.19
N GLN A 125 18.00 -3.29 -12.20
CA GLN A 125 19.21 -3.67 -11.52
C GLN A 125 19.15 -3.09 -10.11
N SER A 126 18.93 -3.95 -9.11
CA SER A 126 19.25 -3.56 -7.74
C SER A 126 20.76 -3.30 -7.69
N MET A 127 21.15 -2.06 -7.42
CA MET A 127 22.55 -1.73 -7.16
C MET A 127 22.94 -2.28 -5.79
N SER A 128 23.08 -3.60 -5.69
CA SER A 128 23.72 -4.21 -4.52
C SER A 128 25.22 -3.89 -4.61
N PRO A 129 25.82 -3.29 -3.58
CA PRO A 129 27.27 -3.09 -3.55
C PRO A 129 28.05 -4.42 -3.45
N GLU A 130 27.38 -5.52 -3.12
CA GLU A 130 27.95 -6.87 -2.98
C GLU A 130 27.77 -7.68 -4.28
N THR A 131 28.44 -7.21 -5.34
CA THR A 131 28.55 -7.99 -6.58
C THR A 131 29.90 -8.68 -6.64
N LEU A 132 29.89 -10.00 -6.81
CA LEU A 132 31.07 -10.83 -7.04
C LEU A 132 31.21 -11.15 -8.53
N LEU A 133 32.44 -11.15 -9.03
CA LEU A 133 32.74 -11.56 -10.39
C LEU A 133 33.21 -13.02 -10.40
N GLN A 134 32.42 -13.91 -11.00
CA GLN A 134 32.76 -15.33 -11.13
C GLN A 134 33.27 -15.67 -12.54
N LYS A 135 34.27 -16.55 -12.62
CA LYS A 135 34.90 -17.00 -13.88
C LYS A 135 34.79 -18.51 -14.03
N ASN A 136 33.97 -18.95 -14.98
CA ASN A 136 33.94 -20.32 -15.48
C ASN A 136 34.36 -20.30 -16.96
N THR A 137 33.41 -20.43 -17.90
CA THR A 137 33.65 -20.28 -19.36
C THR A 137 33.48 -18.83 -19.85
N ARG A 138 32.62 -18.05 -19.18
CA ARG A 138 32.42 -16.61 -19.38
C ARG A 138 32.50 -15.93 -18.02
N LEU A 139 32.75 -14.62 -18.01
CA LEU A 139 32.69 -13.82 -16.79
C LEU A 139 31.22 -13.54 -16.47
N PHE A 140 30.79 -13.82 -15.25
CA PHE A 140 29.44 -13.51 -14.78
C PHE A 140 29.53 -12.55 -13.60
N LEU A 141 28.75 -11.47 -13.66
CA LEU A 141 28.55 -10.59 -12.53
C LEU A 141 27.38 -11.15 -11.73
N GLN A 142 27.64 -11.62 -10.51
CA GLN A 142 26.66 -12.19 -9.61
C GLN A 142 26.43 -11.27 -8.42
N CYS A 143 25.18 -10.98 -8.15
CA CYS A 143 24.72 -10.29 -6.95
C CYS A 143 24.25 -11.34 -5.96
N GLU A 144 24.71 -11.26 -4.72
CA GLU A 144 24.30 -12.23 -3.70
C GLU A 144 22.81 -12.13 -3.36
N THR A 145 22.23 -10.93 -3.51
CA THR A 145 20.82 -10.67 -3.20
C THR A 145 19.87 -11.02 -4.34
N CYS A 146 20.37 -11.04 -5.58
CA CYS A 146 19.55 -11.04 -6.79
C CYS A 146 19.95 -12.09 -7.84
N GLY A 147 20.99 -12.89 -7.58
CA GLY A 147 21.45 -13.96 -8.46
C GLY A 147 22.37 -13.48 -9.59
N PRO A 148 22.61 -14.31 -10.63
CA PRO A 148 23.45 -13.93 -11.76
C PRO A 148 22.83 -12.75 -12.51
N CYS A 149 23.49 -11.60 -12.48
CA CYS A 149 22.92 -10.35 -12.97
C CYS A 149 23.08 -10.22 -14.48
N CYS A 150 24.24 -10.60 -15.01
CA CYS A 150 24.59 -10.49 -16.43
C CYS A 150 25.86 -11.32 -16.72
N SER A 151 25.98 -11.82 -17.96
CA SER A 151 27.30 -12.19 -18.49
C SER A 151 28.03 -10.92 -18.96
N VAL A 152 29.32 -10.81 -18.65
CA VAL A 152 30.18 -9.71 -19.12
C VAL A 152 31.22 -10.26 -20.08
N THR A 153 31.61 -9.44 -21.06
CA THR A 153 32.66 -9.81 -22.00
C THR A 153 34.03 -9.71 -21.31
N SER A 154 34.92 -10.65 -21.62
CA SER A 154 36.33 -10.51 -21.23
C SER A 154 36.91 -9.26 -21.86
N ILE A 155 37.64 -8.48 -21.06
CA ILE A 155 38.39 -7.33 -21.56
C ILE A 155 39.43 -7.85 -22.54
N LYS A 156 39.36 -7.38 -23.79
CA LYS A 156 40.37 -7.67 -24.82
C LYS A 156 41.67 -6.94 -24.43
N SER A 157 42.83 -7.50 -24.79
CA SER A 157 44.10 -6.81 -24.53
C SER A 157 44.07 -5.39 -25.12
N GLY A 158 44.55 -4.40 -24.37
CA GLY A 158 44.58 -2.99 -24.79
C GLY A 158 43.80 -2.01 -23.90
N PHE A 159 43.00 -2.47 -22.95
CA PHE A 159 42.39 -1.60 -21.93
C PHE A 159 43.23 -1.60 -20.65
N GLN A 160 43.65 -0.41 -20.20
CA GLN A 160 44.36 -0.23 -18.94
C GLN A 160 43.38 0.30 -17.88
N ALA A 161 43.28 -0.39 -16.74
CA ALA A 161 42.47 0.09 -15.63
C ALA A 161 43.11 1.37 -15.08
N VAL A 162 42.38 2.49 -15.14
CA VAL A 162 42.80 3.74 -14.50
C VAL A 162 42.51 3.63 -13.01
N THR A 163 43.46 3.08 -12.26
CA THR A 163 43.41 3.07 -10.79
C THR A 163 43.94 4.39 -10.27
N SER A 164 43.12 5.45 -10.32
CA SER A 164 43.45 6.65 -9.55
C SER A 164 43.37 6.29 -8.06
N LYS A 165 44.45 6.51 -7.32
CA LYS A 165 44.50 6.29 -5.87
C LYS A 165 43.45 7.20 -5.25
N ARG A 166 42.38 6.62 -4.68
CA ARG A 166 41.43 7.39 -3.87
C ARG A 166 42.23 7.99 -2.70
N ALA A 167 42.14 9.31 -2.53
CA ALA A 167 42.68 9.95 -1.35
C ALA A 167 42.01 9.32 -0.11
N ALA A 168 42.82 8.93 0.87
CA ALA A 168 42.31 8.51 2.16
C ALA A 168 41.61 9.71 2.81
N ILE A 169 40.37 9.50 3.25
CA ILE A 169 39.63 10.40 4.13
C ILE A 169 39.71 9.78 5.52
#